data_AF-A0A9P8DVV2-F1
#
_entry.id   AF-A0A9P8DVV2-F1
#
_cell.length_a   1.000
_cell.length_b   1.000
_cell.length_c   1.000
_cell.angle_alpha   90.00
_cell.angle_beta   90.00
_cell.angle_gamma   90.00
#
_symmetry.space_group_name_H-M   'P 1'
#
loop_
_entity.id
_entity.type
_entity.pdbx_description
1 polymer ?
#
loop_
_entity_poly.entity_id
_entity_poly.type
_entity_poly.pdbx_seq_one_letter_code
_entity_poly.pdbx_strand_id
1 'polypeptide(L)'
;MASVYKSLSKSDAPASKEDALSTGPKNRQRVLILSSRGITYRHRHLLNDLYSLLPHSRKDAKLDTKTKLYQLNELADLYNCNNVFFFEARKGKDLYIW
;
A
#
# COMPACT_ATOMS: atom_id res chain seq x y z
N MET A 1 10.63 23.73 -15.36
CA MET A 1 11.78 24.66 -15.23
C MET A 1 11.93 25.24 -13.81
N ALA A 2 10.86 25.56 -13.06
CA ALA A 2 10.97 26.15 -11.72
C ALA A 2 11.40 25.18 -10.59
N SER A 3 11.14 23.88 -10.71
CA SER A 3 11.49 22.88 -9.69
C SER A 3 13.00 22.63 -9.59
N VAL A 4 13.70 22.70 -10.72
CA VAL A 4 15.16 22.45 -10.80
C VAL A 4 15.95 23.60 -10.17
N TYR A 5 15.46 24.83 -10.30
CA TYR A 5 16.10 26.00 -9.70
C TYR A 5 16.02 25.99 -8.16
N LYS A 6 14.92 25.44 -7.60
CA LYS A 6 14.74 25.32 -6.15
C LYS A 6 15.62 24.24 -5.51
N SER A 7 15.97 23.18 -6.25
CA SER A 7 16.90 22.14 -5.76
C SER A 7 18.36 22.59 -5.80
N LEU A 8 18.75 23.39 -6.80
CA LEU A 8 20.12 23.90 -6.94
C LEU A 8 20.44 25.07 -6.00
N SER A 9 19.43 25.85 -5.59
CA SER A 9 19.63 26.98 -4.66
C SER A 9 19.67 26.60 -3.18
N LYS A 10 19.32 25.35 -2.82
CA LYS A 10 19.33 24.88 -1.42
C LYS A 10 20.73 24.47 -0.92
N SER A 11 21.76 24.52 -1.76
CA SER A 11 23.13 24.13 -1.39
C SER A 11 23.91 25.21 -0.61
N ASP A 12 23.53 26.49 -0.70
CA ASP A 12 24.33 27.61 -0.14
C ASP A 12 23.71 28.32 1.08
N ALA A 13 22.57 27.84 1.61
CA ALA A 13 22.00 28.37 2.85
C ALA A 13 22.45 27.53 4.05
N PRO A 14 22.85 28.14 5.20
CA PRO A 14 23.15 27.37 6.40
C PRO A 14 21.88 26.66 6.86
N ALA A 15 21.81 25.35 6.65
CA ALA A 15 20.66 24.53 7.00
C ALA A 15 20.41 24.62 8.51
N SER A 16 19.23 25.12 8.88
CA SER A 16 18.69 24.95 10.22
C SER A 16 18.70 23.46 10.56
N LYS A 17 19.20 23.11 11.76
CA LYS A 17 19.41 21.72 12.22
C LYS A 17 18.17 20.81 12.12
N GLU A 18 16.99 21.37 11.91
CA GLU A 18 15.73 20.63 11.70
C GLU A 18 15.60 20.00 10.29
N ASP A 19 16.22 20.59 9.25
CA ASP A 19 16.11 20.08 7.88
C ASP A 19 17.01 18.85 7.62
N ALA A 20 18.06 18.67 8.42
CA ALA A 20 19.04 17.59 8.27
C ALA A 20 18.52 16.21 8.72
N LEU A 21 17.47 16.16 9.53
CA LEU A 21 16.81 14.90 9.91
C LEU A 21 15.95 14.30 8.78
N SER A 22 15.67 15.06 7.72
CA SER A 22 14.78 14.63 6.62
C SER A 22 15.49 14.08 5.39
N THR A 23 16.83 14.07 5.38
CA THR A 23 17.69 13.66 4.25
C THR A 23 18.02 12.16 4.26
N GLY A 24 17.26 11.35 5.00
CA GLY A 24 17.27 9.90 4.85
C GLY A 24 16.46 9.45 3.62
N PRO A 25 16.74 8.27 3.03
CA PRO A 25 15.88 7.72 1.99
C PRO A 25 14.44 7.63 2.50
N LYS A 26 13.53 8.40 1.89
CA LYS A 26 12.11 8.35 2.23
C LYS A 26 11.59 6.95 1.93
N ASN A 27 11.13 6.24 2.96
CA ASN A 27 10.49 4.94 2.80
C ASN A 27 9.20 5.10 1.98
N ARG A 28 9.21 4.63 0.73
CA ARG A 28 8.06 4.71 -0.18
C ARG A 28 7.40 3.33 -0.22
N GLN A 29 6.39 3.14 0.63
CA GLN A 29 5.56 1.94 0.63
C GLN A 29 4.17 2.28 0.13
N ARG A 30 3.58 1.36 -0.65
CA ARG A 30 2.23 1.41 -1.17
C ARG A 30 1.67 -0.01 -1.12
N VAL A 31 0.71 -0.23 -0.24
CA VAL A 31 0.16 -1.57 0.01
C VAL A 31 -1.15 -1.71 -0.75
N LEU A 32 -1.26 -2.72 -1.60
CA LEU A 32 -2.52 -3.08 -2.25
C LEU A 32 -3.30 -4.03 -1.35
N ILE A 33 -4.52 -3.67 -0.98
CA ILE A 33 -5.40 -4.49 -0.14
C ILE A 33 -6.49 -5.09 -1.02
N LEU A 34 -6.50 -6.43 -1.09
CA LEU A 34 -7.41 -7.23 -1.90
C LEU A 34 -8.08 -8.30 -1.05
N SER A 35 -9.23 -8.79 -1.50
CA SER A 35 -9.93 -9.88 -0.82
C SER A 35 -10.54 -10.87 -1.80
N SER A 36 -10.62 -12.13 -1.40
CA SER A 36 -11.32 -13.16 -2.18
C SER A 36 -12.84 -13.03 -2.04
N ARG A 37 -13.58 -13.68 -2.94
CA ARG A 37 -15.02 -13.89 -2.72
C ARG A 37 -15.31 -14.80 -1.52
N GLY A 38 -16.43 -14.53 -0.85
CA GLY A 38 -16.85 -15.26 0.36
C GLY A 38 -16.39 -14.66 1.69
N ILE A 39 -15.90 -13.41 1.72
CA ILE A 39 -15.62 -12.70 2.98
C ILE A 39 -16.91 -12.42 3.78
N THR A 40 -16.86 -12.64 5.09
CA THR A 40 -17.97 -12.38 6.00
C THR A 40 -18.09 -10.89 6.36
N TYR A 41 -19.13 -10.52 7.11
CA TYR A 41 -19.28 -9.17 7.66
C TYR A 41 -18.10 -8.77 8.55
N ARG A 42 -17.65 -9.68 9.43
CA ARG A 42 -16.50 -9.42 10.31
C ARG A 42 -15.21 -9.17 9.53
N HIS A 43 -14.94 -9.96 8.49
CA HIS A 43 -13.74 -9.80 7.66
C HIS A 43 -13.75 -8.47 6.90
N ARG A 44 -14.92 -7.99 6.47
CA ARG A 44 -15.07 -6.68 5.82
C ARG A 44 -14.74 -5.52 6.75
N HIS A 45 -15.14 -5.60 8.02
CA HIS A 45 -14.80 -4.59 9.01
C HIS A 45 -13.32 -4.57 9.32
N LEU A 46 -12.71 -5.74 9.56
CA LEU A 46 -11.27 -5.84 9.74
C LEU A 46 -10.48 -5.20 8.58
N LEU A 47 -10.93 -5.42 7.34
CA LEU A 47 -10.36 -4.79 6.15
C LEU A 47 -10.48 -3.26 6.15
N ASN A 48 -11.62 -2.72 6.59
CA ASN A 48 -11.84 -1.29 6.69
C ASN A 48 -11.00 -0.67 7.81
N ASP A 49 -10.82 -1.39 8.92
CA ASP A 49 -9.99 -0.95 10.05
C ASP A 49 -8.52 -0.88 9.61
N LEU A 50 -8.01 -1.92 8.93
CA LEU A 50 -6.65 -1.93 8.39
C LEU A 50 -6.43 -0.84 7.33
N TYR A 51 -7.42 -0.60 6.48
CA TYR A 51 -7.35 0.51 5.52
C TYR A 51 -7.26 1.87 6.21
N SER A 52 -8.00 2.05 7.31
CA SER A 52 -7.99 3.29 8.10
C SER A 52 -6.68 3.47 8.87
N LEU A 53 -6.04 2.37 9.30
CA LEU A 53 -4.74 2.39 9.99
C LEU A 53 -3.56 2.63 9.05
N LEU A 54 -3.66 2.19 7.79
CA LEU A 54 -2.57 2.25 6.81
C LEU A 54 -2.85 3.36 5.77
N PRO A 55 -2.35 4.59 5.95
CA PRO A 55 -2.64 5.72 5.06
C PRO A 55 -2.07 5.55 3.65
N HIS A 56 -1.09 4.67 3.49
CA HIS A 56 -0.45 4.33 2.22
C HIS A 56 -1.06 3.07 1.57
N SER A 57 -2.15 2.56 2.13
CA SER A 57 -2.86 1.42 1.56
C SER A 57 -3.89 1.85 0.53
N ARG A 58 -4.13 0.99 -0.46
CA ARG A 58 -5.14 1.14 -1.48
C ARG A 58 -6.02 -0.10 -1.48
N LYS A 59 -7.31 0.08 -1.23
CA LYS A 59 -8.29 -1.00 -1.29
C LYS A 59 -8.80 -1.20 -2.71
N ASP A 60 -8.84 -2.44 -3.18
CA ASP A 60 -9.35 -2.79 -4.51
C ASP A 60 -10.53 -3.78 -4.42
N ALA A 61 -11.17 -4.05 -5.57
CA ALA A 61 -12.30 -4.95 -5.70
C ALA A 61 -11.95 -6.40 -5.33
N LYS A 62 -12.98 -7.23 -5.13
CA LYS A 62 -12.78 -8.63 -4.75
C LYS A 62 -12.25 -9.44 -5.93
N LEU A 63 -11.15 -10.17 -5.72
CA LEU A 63 -10.64 -11.15 -6.68
C LEU A 63 -11.56 -12.38 -6.70
N ASP A 64 -11.90 -12.83 -7.90
CA ASP A 64 -12.79 -13.97 -8.11
C ASP A 64 -12.07 -15.32 -7.91
N THR A 65 -10.85 -15.40 -8.45
CA THR A 65 -10.01 -16.59 -8.46
C THR A 65 -9.23 -16.72 -7.15
N LYS A 66 -9.29 -17.90 -6.51
CA LYS A 66 -8.48 -18.23 -5.31
C LYS A 66 -7.20 -19.00 -5.64
N THR A 67 -7.14 -19.60 -6.83
CA THR A 67 -6.05 -20.51 -7.23
C THR A 67 -4.93 -19.81 -8.00
N LYS A 68 -5.22 -18.68 -8.64
CA LYS A 68 -4.29 -17.97 -9.54
C LYS A 68 -3.64 -16.77 -8.83
N LEU A 69 -2.76 -17.05 -7.88
CA LEU A 69 -2.08 -16.00 -7.10
C LEU A 69 -1.15 -15.12 -7.95
N TYR A 70 -0.67 -15.60 -9.11
CA TYR A 70 0.19 -14.80 -9.99
C TYR A 70 -0.49 -13.50 -10.48
N GLN A 71 -1.82 -13.50 -10.58
CA GLN A 71 -2.60 -12.32 -10.98
C GLN A 71 -2.47 -11.16 -9.97
N LEU A 72 -2.09 -11.45 -8.73
CA LEU A 72 -1.83 -10.43 -7.71
C LEU A 72 -0.61 -9.57 -8.07
N ASN A 73 0.41 -10.15 -8.70
CA ASN A 73 1.60 -9.41 -9.13
C ASN A 73 1.25 -8.44 -10.25
N GLU A 74 0.47 -8.89 -11.24
CA GLU A 74 -0.01 -8.03 -12.33
C GLU A 74 -0.88 -6.86 -11.81
N LEU A 75 -1.72 -7.12 -10.79
CA LEU A 75 -2.50 -6.09 -10.11
C LEU A 75 -1.62 -5.13 -9.29
N ALA A 76 -0.60 -5.64 -8.61
CA ALA A 76 0.35 -4.81 -7.86
C ALA A 76 1.07 -3.84 -8.80
N ASP A 77 1.51 -4.31 -9.96
CA ASP A 77 2.16 -3.50 -10.99
C ASP A 77 1.20 -2.45 -11.57
N LEU A 78 -0.06 -2.83 -11.88
CA LEU A 78 -1.08 -1.91 -12.41
C LEU A 78 -1.34 -0.73 -11.46
N TYR A 79 -1.40 -0.99 -10.16
CA TYR A 79 -1.62 0.04 -9.14
C TYR A 79 -0.32 0.66 -8.60
N ASN A 80 0.83 0.23 -9.10
CA ASN A 80 2.16 0.64 -8.67
C ASN A 80 2.33 0.53 -7.14
N CYS A 81 1.96 -0.63 -6.61
CA CYS A 81 2.06 -1.01 -5.20
C CYS A 81 3.27 -1.93 -5.00
N ASN A 82 4.04 -1.70 -3.93
CA ASN A 82 5.23 -2.49 -3.64
C ASN A 82 4.92 -3.75 -2.82
N ASN A 83 3.82 -3.72 -2.08
CA ASN A 83 3.37 -4.79 -1.21
C ASN A 83 1.90 -5.09 -1.49
N VAL A 84 1.48 -6.33 -1.26
CA VAL A 84 0.10 -6.77 -1.43
C VAL A 84 -0.34 -7.47 -0.15
N PHE A 85 -1.55 -7.17 0.32
CA PHE A 85 -2.28 -7.95 1.31
C PHE A 85 -3.49 -8.57 0.63
N PHE A 86 -3.45 -9.88 0.48
CA PHE A 86 -4.56 -10.64 -0.09
C PHE A 86 -5.27 -11.46 0.98
N PHE A 87 -6.52 -11.08 1.26
CA PHE A 87 -7.37 -11.76 2.23
C PHE A 87 -8.14 -12.91 1.58
N GLU A 88 -7.72 -14.14 1.84
CA GLU A 88 -8.38 -15.34 1.34
C GLU A 88 -9.35 -15.92 2.39
N ALA A 89 -10.65 -15.81 2.12
CA ALA A 89 -11.68 -16.42 2.95
C ALA A 89 -11.99 -17.84 2.48
N ARG A 90 -11.92 -18.83 3.39
CA ARG A 90 -12.34 -20.22 3.14
C ARG A 90 -13.48 -20.63 4.06
N LYS A 91 -14.45 -21.37 3.49
CA LYS A 91 -15.65 -21.89 4.18
C LYS A 91 -16.43 -20.85 5.01
N GLY A 92 -16.25 -19.55 4.74
CA GLY A 92 -16.86 -18.46 5.49
C GLY A 92 -16.41 -18.36 6.96
N LYS A 93 -15.35 -19.06 7.37
CA LYS A 93 -14.87 -19.10 8.76
C LYS A 93 -13.40 -18.70 8.84
N ASP A 94 -12.58 -19.29 7.99
CA ASP A 94 -11.14 -19.12 8.02
C ASP A 94 -10.75 -17.97 7.11
N LEU A 95 -9.88 -17.08 7.60
CA LEU A 95 -9.35 -15.94 6.86
C LEU A 95 -7.83 -16.04 6.87
N TYR A 96 -7.25 -16.26 5.70
CA TYR A 96 -5.81 -16.26 5.48
C TYR A 96 -5.38 -14.93 4.88
N ILE A 97 -4.15 -14.50 5.19
CA ILE A 97 -3.50 -13.35 4.56
C ILE A 97 -2.28 -13.86 3.82
N TRP A 98 -2.15 -13.40 2.59
CA TRP A 98 -0.97 -13.54 1.74
C TRP A 98 -0.31 -12.19 1.53
#